data_AF-A0AA35Q5L5-F1
#
_entry.id   AF-A0AA35Q5L5-F1
#
_cell.length_a   1.000
_cell.length_b   1.000
_cell.length_c   1.000
_cell.angle_alpha   90.00
_cell.angle_beta   90.00
_cell.angle_gamma   90.00
#
_symmetry.space_group_name_H-M   'P 1'
#
loop_
_entity.id
_entity.type
_entity.pdbx_description
1 polymer ?
#
loop_
_entity_poly.entity_id
_entity_poly.type
_entity_poly.pdbx_seq_one_letter_code
_entity_poly.pdbx_strand_id
1 'polypeptide(L)'
;MASISTRAPGDPVAANLTREQAIVEAWAQGFSVGSVVILILFVLCNYRRKILLHKLILLELFLAGWHGIFIFFDDPAYGWVLSSTAALLYISYNLHNVISWLKIKPFLPRWGGHLFIISLLLVQPYWVLETWANFQYFNILGNNLFKHSRYFEPLARDPWWIFTTVKLVMVINKNYGYTLIGLVKTSPRFGIMLLCMFLSIVFLATDVAVTATISTQSGINPFWRVGPPSPPPTPQLTPKRLG
;
A
#
# COMPACT_ATOMS: atom_id res chain seq x y z
N MET A 1 -26.41 16.95 12.68
CA MET A 1 -25.62 16.67 11.47
C MET A 1 -25.77 15.20 11.15
N ALA A 2 -26.37 14.86 9.99
CA ALA A 2 -26.58 13.48 9.61
C ALA A 2 -25.23 12.81 9.31
N SER A 3 -24.99 11.64 9.92
CA SER A 3 -23.89 10.74 9.55
C SER A 3 -23.99 10.43 8.06
N ILE A 4 -22.98 10.80 7.28
CA ILE A 4 -22.81 10.39 5.87
C ILE A 4 -22.12 9.01 5.81
N SER A 5 -21.84 8.40 6.96
CA SER A 5 -21.26 7.07 7.00
C SER A 5 -22.34 6.02 6.76
N THR A 6 -22.24 5.31 5.64
CA THR A 6 -23.00 4.08 5.34
C THR A 6 -22.46 2.85 6.08
N ARG A 7 -21.45 3.04 6.92
CA ARG A 7 -20.80 1.99 7.71
C ARG A 7 -21.52 1.72 9.04
N ALA A 8 -21.41 0.50 9.53
CA ALA A 8 -22.18 -0.06 10.63
C ALA A 8 -21.94 0.68 11.96
N PRO A 9 -22.96 0.80 12.82
CA PRO A 9 -22.80 1.29 14.18
C PRO A 9 -21.86 0.35 14.95
N GLY A 10 -20.65 0.83 15.26
CA GLY A 10 -19.59 0.05 15.91
C GLY A 10 -18.31 -0.09 15.09
N ASP A 11 -18.30 0.30 13.81
CA ASP A 11 -17.05 0.42 13.05
C ASP A 11 -16.18 1.53 13.67
N PRO A 12 -14.96 1.23 14.15
CA PRO A 12 -14.06 2.21 14.76
C PRO A 12 -13.65 3.34 13.81
N VAL A 13 -13.88 3.17 12.51
CA VAL A 13 -13.66 4.17 11.47
C VAL A 13 -14.94 4.97 11.18
N ALA A 14 -16.09 4.32 11.08
CA ALA A 14 -17.41 4.94 10.85
C ALA A 14 -17.84 5.94 11.91
N ALA A 15 -17.57 5.63 13.18
CA ALA A 15 -18.09 6.41 14.31
C ALA A 15 -17.61 7.88 14.33
N ASN A 16 -16.57 8.22 13.56
CA ASN A 16 -15.92 9.54 13.55
C ASN A 16 -15.50 10.05 12.16
N LEU A 17 -15.98 9.44 11.06
CA LEU A 17 -15.63 9.91 9.71
C LEU A 17 -16.38 11.21 9.38
N THR A 18 -15.65 12.33 9.43
CA THR A 18 -16.18 13.60 8.94
C THR A 18 -16.33 13.56 7.42
N ARG A 19 -17.23 14.39 6.88
CA ARG A 19 -17.44 14.51 5.42
C ARG A 19 -16.13 14.79 4.67
N GLU A 20 -15.27 15.63 5.24
CA GLU A 20 -13.97 15.98 4.67
C GLU A 20 -13.06 14.74 4.57
N GLN A 21 -13.02 13.91 5.61
CA GLN A 21 -12.22 12.69 5.61
C GLN A 21 -12.72 11.67 4.58
N ALA A 22 -14.04 11.53 4.42
CA ALA A 22 -14.61 10.65 3.40
C ALA A 22 -14.27 11.14 1.98
N ILE A 23 -14.29 12.45 1.73
CA ILE A 23 -13.89 13.03 0.45
C ILE A 23 -12.41 12.73 0.17
N VAL A 24 -11.53 12.94 1.15
CA VAL A 24 -10.10 12.67 0.98
C VAL A 24 -9.82 11.17 0.76
N GLU A 25 -10.50 10.29 1.49
CA GLU A 25 -10.40 8.84 1.29
C GLU A 25 -10.82 8.44 -0.14
N ALA A 26 -11.91 9.01 -0.65
CA ALA A 26 -12.38 8.78 -2.01
C ALA A 26 -11.38 9.29 -3.06
N TRP A 27 -10.80 10.48 -2.87
CA TRP A 27 -9.76 11.01 -3.77
C TRP A 27 -8.49 10.16 -3.74
N ALA A 28 -8.04 9.74 -2.56
CA ALA A 28 -6.85 8.91 -2.41
C ALA A 28 -7.03 7.54 -3.10
N GLN A 29 -8.20 6.90 -2.94
CA GLN A 29 -8.51 5.66 -3.63
C GLN A 29 -8.64 5.86 -5.15
N GLY A 30 -9.29 6.95 -5.58
CA GLY A 30 -9.39 7.29 -7.01
C GLY A 30 -8.02 7.49 -7.66
N PHE A 31 -7.10 8.18 -6.99
CA PHE A 31 -5.72 8.35 -7.47
C PHE A 31 -4.96 7.02 -7.52
N SER A 32 -5.10 6.19 -6.48
CA SER A 32 -4.48 4.86 -6.41
C SER A 32 -4.93 3.97 -7.58
N VAL A 33 -6.24 3.77 -7.75
CA VAL A 33 -6.81 2.94 -8.83
C VAL A 33 -6.51 3.54 -10.20
N GLY A 34 -6.66 4.85 -10.37
CA GLY A 34 -6.35 5.55 -11.61
C GLY A 34 -4.90 5.36 -12.05
N SER A 35 -3.95 5.40 -11.10
CA SER A 35 -2.54 5.16 -11.40
C SER A 35 -2.30 3.72 -11.88
N VAL A 36 -2.95 2.72 -11.28
CA VAL A 36 -2.86 1.31 -11.68
C VAL A 36 -3.41 1.12 -13.10
N VAL A 37 -4.55 1.74 -13.42
CA VAL A 37 -5.13 1.69 -14.77
C VAL A 37 -4.16 2.26 -15.80
N ILE A 38 -3.54 3.41 -15.53
CA ILE A 38 -2.54 4.02 -16.42
C ILE A 38 -1.32 3.09 -16.60
N LEU A 39 -0.84 2.47 -15.51
CA LEU A 39 0.26 1.50 -15.58
C LEU A 39 -0.10 0.26 -16.42
N ILE A 40 -1.33 -0.25 -16.30
CA ILE A 40 -1.82 -1.35 -17.14
C ILE A 40 -1.77 -0.94 -18.62
N LEU A 41 -2.26 0.25 -18.96
CA LEU A 41 -2.22 0.77 -20.34
C LEU A 41 -0.78 0.87 -20.84
N PHE A 42 0.16 1.37 -20.04
CA PHE A 42 1.57 1.42 -20.43
C PHE A 42 2.15 0.03 -20.72
N VAL A 43 1.83 -0.96 -19.91
CA VAL A 43 2.30 -2.34 -20.11
C VAL A 43 1.66 -2.95 -21.35
N LEU A 44 0.38 -2.69 -21.62
CA LEU A 44 -0.31 -3.14 -22.82
C LEU A 44 0.27 -2.52 -24.10
N CYS A 45 0.55 -1.21 -24.09
CA CYS A 45 1.20 -0.52 -25.22
C CYS A 45 2.60 -1.07 -25.52
N ASN A 46 3.30 -1.57 -24.51
CA ASN A 46 4.66 -2.13 -24.64
C ASN A 46 4.68 -3.67 -24.65
N TYR A 47 3.51 -4.32 -24.73
CA TYR A 47 3.38 -5.75 -24.50
C TYR A 47 4.10 -6.58 -25.58
N ARG A 48 4.92 -7.53 -25.13
CA ARG A 48 5.58 -8.52 -26.00
C ARG A 48 5.13 -9.93 -25.62
N ARG A 49 4.38 -10.60 -26.49
CA ARG A 49 3.73 -11.92 -26.25
C ARG A 49 4.68 -13.02 -25.74
N LYS A 50 5.95 -13.00 -26.16
CA LYS A 50 6.97 -14.01 -25.79
C LYS A 50 7.68 -13.72 -24.46
N ILE A 51 7.50 -12.53 -23.88
CA ILE A 51 8.20 -12.11 -22.67
C ILE A 51 7.31 -12.35 -21.45
N LEU A 52 7.69 -13.32 -20.62
CA LEU A 52 6.96 -13.69 -19.39
C LEU A 52 6.83 -12.51 -18.41
N LEU A 53 7.82 -11.61 -18.35
CA LEU A 53 7.82 -10.46 -17.46
C LEU A 53 6.59 -9.55 -17.63
N HIS A 54 6.16 -9.30 -18.88
CA HIS A 54 4.99 -8.45 -19.13
C HIS A 54 3.70 -9.11 -18.64
N LYS A 55 3.59 -10.44 -18.76
CA LYS A 55 2.44 -11.20 -18.27
C LYS A 55 2.35 -11.14 -16.74
N LEU A 56 3.49 -11.27 -16.06
CA LEU A 56 3.54 -11.16 -14.60
C LEU A 56 3.20 -9.74 -14.13
N ILE A 57 3.75 -8.70 -14.78
CA ILE A 57 3.44 -7.31 -14.42
C ILE A 57 1.95 -7.02 -14.64
N LEU A 58 1.34 -7.50 -15.72
CA LEU A 58 -0.11 -7.34 -15.94
C LEU A 58 -0.93 -8.04 -14.84
N LEU A 59 -0.54 -9.25 -14.45
CA LEU A 59 -1.20 -9.98 -13.37
C LEU A 59 -1.07 -9.26 -12.02
N GLU A 60 0.12 -8.76 -11.70
CA GLU A 60 0.39 -7.96 -10.51
C GLU A 60 -0.53 -6.73 -10.45
N LEU A 61 -0.53 -5.93 -11.52
CA LEU A 61 -1.34 -4.71 -11.59
C LEU A 61 -2.84 -5.01 -11.54
N PHE A 62 -3.29 -6.10 -12.16
CA PHE A 62 -4.68 -6.54 -12.10
C PHE A 62 -5.10 -6.89 -10.66
N LEU A 63 -4.29 -7.67 -9.95
CA LEU A 63 -4.55 -8.04 -8.56
C LEU A 63 -4.53 -6.83 -7.62
N ALA A 64 -3.58 -5.90 -7.81
CA ALA A 64 -3.50 -4.67 -7.03
C ALA A 64 -4.71 -3.75 -7.29
N GLY A 65 -5.12 -3.62 -8.55
CA GLY A 65 -6.27 -2.78 -8.95
C GLY A 65 -7.59 -3.25 -8.33
N TRP A 66 -7.73 -4.56 -8.10
CA TRP A 66 -8.92 -5.11 -7.45
C TRP A 66 -9.10 -4.62 -6.01
N HIS A 67 -8.03 -4.21 -5.32
CA HIS A 67 -8.12 -3.69 -3.96
C HIS A 67 -8.99 -2.44 -3.87
N GLY A 68 -8.92 -1.51 -4.83
CA GLY A 68 -9.69 -0.26 -4.74
C GLY A 68 -11.22 -0.40 -4.82
N ILE A 69 -11.75 -1.60 -5.08
CA ILE A 69 -13.19 -1.85 -5.24
C ILE A 69 -13.94 -1.79 -3.89
N PHE A 70 -13.27 -2.01 -2.76
CA PHE A 70 -13.95 -2.08 -1.45
C PHE A 70 -14.72 -0.80 -1.09
N ILE A 71 -14.32 0.36 -1.62
CA ILE A 71 -14.91 1.66 -1.29
C ILE A 71 -16.37 1.79 -1.73
N PHE A 72 -16.83 0.96 -2.66
CA PHE A 72 -18.21 0.97 -3.17
C PHE A 72 -19.19 0.14 -2.34
N PHE A 73 -18.71 -0.61 -1.35
CA PHE A 73 -19.55 -1.51 -0.55
C PHE A 73 -19.87 -0.89 0.80
N ASP A 74 -21.12 -1.05 1.22
CA ASP A 74 -21.58 -0.66 2.54
C ASP A 74 -21.51 -1.85 3.52
N ASP A 75 -21.60 -1.56 4.82
CA ASP A 75 -21.68 -2.62 5.81
C ASP A 75 -22.99 -3.42 5.69
N PRO A 76 -22.98 -4.74 5.97
CA PRO A 76 -21.88 -5.54 6.53
C PRO A 76 -20.92 -6.14 5.50
N ALA A 77 -21.13 -5.90 4.20
CA ALA A 77 -20.30 -6.48 3.14
C ALA A 77 -18.92 -5.80 3.04
N TYR A 78 -18.81 -4.54 3.48
CA TYR A 78 -17.58 -3.75 3.47
C TYR A 78 -16.38 -4.49 4.06
N GLY A 79 -16.48 -4.98 5.31
CA GLY A 79 -15.38 -5.67 5.99
C GLY A 79 -14.90 -6.93 5.25
N TRP A 80 -15.83 -7.71 4.70
CA TRP A 80 -15.53 -8.90 3.90
C TRP A 80 -14.85 -8.57 2.59
N VAL A 81 -15.36 -7.58 1.85
CA VAL A 81 -14.80 -7.17 0.56
C VAL A 81 -13.44 -6.52 0.76
N LEU A 82 -13.29 -5.62 1.73
CA LEU A 82 -12.01 -5.00 2.09
C LEU A 82 -10.94 -6.06 2.39
N SER A 83 -11.26 -7.01 3.27
CA SER A 83 -10.31 -8.05 3.66
C SER A 83 -9.96 -9.01 2.50
N SER A 84 -10.96 -9.41 1.71
CA SER A 84 -10.76 -10.30 0.56
C SER A 84 -9.90 -9.62 -0.51
N THR A 85 -10.16 -8.34 -0.78
CA THR A 85 -9.38 -7.60 -1.77
C THR A 85 -8.01 -7.19 -1.23
N ALA A 86 -7.83 -7.02 0.08
CA ALA A 86 -6.52 -6.85 0.72
C ALA A 86 -5.66 -8.13 0.58
N ALA A 87 -6.25 -9.32 0.71
CA ALA A 87 -5.54 -10.56 0.43
C ALA A 87 -5.02 -10.63 -1.03
N LEU A 88 -5.81 -10.16 -2.00
CA LEU A 88 -5.37 -10.04 -3.39
C LEU A 88 -4.22 -9.03 -3.54
N LEU A 89 -4.26 -7.92 -2.80
CA LEU A 89 -3.16 -6.96 -2.75
C LEU A 89 -1.88 -7.60 -2.21
N TYR A 90 -1.95 -8.44 -1.18
CA TYR A 90 -0.78 -9.15 -0.65
C TYR A 90 -0.24 -10.19 -1.62
N ILE A 91 -1.09 -10.85 -2.39
CA ILE A 91 -0.65 -11.72 -3.50
C ILE A 91 0.06 -10.89 -4.57
N SER A 92 -0.49 -9.71 -4.92
CA SER A 92 0.15 -8.77 -5.85
C SER A 92 1.52 -8.31 -5.34
N TYR A 93 1.62 -7.94 -4.05
CA TYR A 93 2.87 -7.57 -3.38
C TYR A 93 3.94 -8.67 -3.51
N ASN A 94 3.56 -9.93 -3.27
CA ASN A 94 4.48 -11.05 -3.43
C ASN A 94 4.95 -11.20 -4.89
N LEU A 95 4.01 -11.08 -5.83
CA LEU A 95 4.31 -11.14 -7.25
C LEU A 95 5.25 -10.00 -7.69
N HIS A 96 5.02 -8.77 -7.21
CA HIS A 96 5.88 -7.61 -7.45
C HIS A 96 7.33 -7.87 -7.02
N ASN A 97 7.51 -8.48 -5.84
CA ASN A 97 8.84 -8.79 -5.32
C ASN A 97 9.53 -9.92 -6.11
N VAL A 98 8.77 -10.91 -6.58
CA VAL A 98 9.29 -11.94 -7.49
C VAL A 98 9.70 -11.33 -8.84
N ILE A 99 8.89 -10.41 -9.39
CA ILE A 99 9.23 -9.67 -10.61
C ILE A 99 10.51 -8.86 -10.42
N SER A 100 10.62 -8.17 -9.28
CA SER A 100 11.81 -7.39 -8.92
C SER A 100 13.05 -8.28 -8.79
N TRP A 101 12.92 -9.45 -8.16
CA TRP A 101 13.96 -10.46 -8.13
C TRP A 101 14.39 -10.90 -9.53
N LEU A 102 13.44 -11.23 -10.42
CA LEU A 102 13.75 -11.63 -11.80
C LEU A 102 14.51 -10.54 -12.56
N LYS A 103 14.20 -9.27 -12.32
CA LYS A 103 14.90 -8.12 -12.94
C LYS A 103 16.35 -8.01 -12.47
N ILE A 104 16.62 -8.23 -11.18
CA ILE A 104 17.97 -8.06 -10.62
C ILE A 104 18.81 -9.35 -10.60
N LYS A 105 18.18 -10.52 -10.73
CA LYS A 105 18.81 -11.85 -10.69
C LYS A 105 20.04 -11.98 -11.60
N PRO A 106 20.05 -11.48 -12.85
CA PRO A 106 21.25 -11.57 -13.71
C PRO A 106 22.45 -10.79 -13.18
N PHE A 107 22.23 -9.81 -12.31
CA PHE A 107 23.26 -8.92 -11.78
C PHE A 107 23.73 -9.29 -10.36
N LEU A 108 23.13 -10.32 -9.75
CA LEU A 108 23.48 -10.78 -8.42
C LEU A 108 24.35 -12.05 -8.47
N PRO A 109 25.28 -12.24 -7.52
CA PRO A 109 25.90 -13.54 -7.32
C PRO A 109 24.82 -14.58 -6.95
N ARG A 110 25.07 -15.86 -7.23
CA ARG A 110 24.10 -16.95 -6.98
C ARG A 110 23.55 -16.93 -5.55
N TRP A 111 24.44 -16.74 -4.56
CA TRP A 111 24.06 -16.58 -3.15
C TRP A 111 23.11 -15.39 -2.97
N GLY A 112 23.42 -14.22 -3.52
CA GLY A 112 22.60 -13.01 -3.34
C GLY A 112 21.18 -13.17 -3.86
N GLY A 113 21.02 -13.91 -4.97
CA GLY A 113 19.69 -14.28 -5.48
C GLY A 113 18.91 -15.19 -4.53
N HIS A 114 19.56 -16.12 -3.85
CA HIS A 114 18.92 -16.98 -2.84
C HIS A 114 18.55 -16.20 -1.59
N LEU A 115 19.42 -15.34 -1.07
CA LEU A 115 19.09 -14.50 0.09
C LEU A 115 17.89 -13.61 -0.16
N PHE A 116 17.78 -13.03 -1.36
CA PHE A 116 16.62 -12.20 -1.71
C PHE A 116 15.32 -12.99 -1.57
N ILE A 117 15.23 -14.19 -2.15
CA ILE A 117 14.01 -15.01 -2.07
C ILE A 117 13.79 -15.58 -0.67
N ILE A 118 14.84 -16.00 0.04
CA ILE A 118 14.72 -16.49 1.43
C ILE A 118 14.17 -15.38 2.32
N SER A 119 14.68 -14.15 2.20
CA SER A 119 14.15 -13.01 2.97
C SER A 119 12.67 -12.74 2.67
N LEU A 120 12.24 -12.88 1.41
CA LEU A 120 10.84 -12.73 1.02
C LEU A 120 9.96 -13.86 1.61
N LEU A 121 10.49 -15.08 1.69
CA LEU A 121 9.80 -16.21 2.33
C LEU A 121 9.68 -16.03 3.84
N LEU A 122 10.70 -15.49 4.50
CA LEU A 122 10.69 -15.23 5.95
C LEU A 122 9.64 -14.20 6.37
N VAL A 123 9.19 -13.35 5.45
CA VAL A 123 8.15 -12.36 5.70
C VAL A 123 6.72 -12.91 5.47
N GLN A 124 6.55 -14.09 4.88
CA GLN A 124 5.21 -14.68 4.68
C GLN A 124 4.40 -14.86 5.97
N PRO A 125 4.97 -15.32 7.10
CA PRO A 125 4.22 -15.43 8.35
C PRO A 125 3.63 -14.10 8.82
N TYR A 126 4.35 -12.98 8.59
CA TYR A 126 3.82 -11.65 8.89
C TYR A 126 2.59 -11.33 8.04
N TRP A 127 2.63 -11.56 6.72
CA TRP A 127 1.48 -11.27 5.85
C TRP A 127 0.26 -12.15 6.11
N VAL A 128 0.48 -13.41 6.51
CA VAL A 128 -0.60 -14.30 6.95
C VAL A 128 -1.26 -13.75 8.23
N LEU A 129 -0.45 -13.34 9.21
CA LEU A 129 -0.95 -12.72 10.44
C LEU A 129 -1.70 -11.41 10.13
N GLU A 130 -1.15 -10.57 9.26
CA GLU A 130 -1.73 -9.29 8.87
C GLU A 130 -3.08 -9.46 8.15
N THR A 131 -3.20 -10.46 7.28
CA THR A 131 -4.47 -10.79 6.61
C THR A 131 -5.54 -11.19 7.61
N TRP A 132 -5.18 -12.03 8.59
CA TRP A 132 -6.10 -12.44 9.64
C TRP A 132 -6.48 -11.29 10.57
N ALA A 133 -5.50 -10.47 10.97
CA ALA A 133 -5.72 -9.31 11.84
C ALA A 133 -6.59 -8.25 11.15
N ASN A 134 -6.37 -8.00 9.86
CA ASN A 134 -7.19 -7.13 9.03
C ASN A 134 -8.65 -7.61 9.01
N PHE A 135 -8.86 -8.90 8.73
CA PHE A 135 -10.20 -9.50 8.73
C PHE A 135 -10.91 -9.34 10.08
N GLN A 136 -10.23 -9.67 11.17
CA GLN A 136 -10.78 -9.55 12.53
C GLN A 136 -11.14 -8.10 12.89
N TYR A 137 -10.30 -7.14 12.52
CA TYR A 137 -10.47 -5.74 12.83
C TYR A 137 -11.66 -5.12 12.07
N PHE A 138 -11.70 -5.32 10.75
CA PHE A 138 -12.73 -4.72 9.89
C PHE A 138 -14.09 -5.45 9.92
N ASN A 139 -14.13 -6.68 10.45
CA ASN A 139 -15.40 -7.39 10.72
C ASN A 139 -15.86 -7.28 12.18
N ILE A 140 -15.21 -6.45 13.00
CA ILE A 140 -15.61 -6.14 14.39
C ILE A 140 -15.73 -7.43 15.24
N LEU A 141 -14.78 -8.36 15.06
CA LEU A 141 -14.76 -9.66 15.75
C LEU A 141 -14.06 -9.62 17.13
N GLY A 142 -13.66 -8.44 17.59
CA GLY A 142 -13.16 -8.19 18.95
C GLY A 142 -11.64 -8.15 19.10
N ASN A 143 -10.86 -8.30 18.02
CA ASN A 143 -9.39 -8.24 18.07
C ASN A 143 -8.83 -6.93 17.47
N ASN A 144 -7.99 -6.24 18.24
CA ASN A 144 -7.32 -4.99 17.86
C ASN A 144 -5.84 -5.18 17.46
N LEU A 145 -5.40 -6.42 17.20
CA LEU A 145 -4.02 -6.72 16.82
C LEU A 145 -3.55 -5.91 15.60
N PHE A 146 -4.45 -5.65 14.65
CA PHE A 146 -4.18 -4.86 13.44
C PHE A 146 -3.60 -3.45 13.74
N LYS A 147 -3.96 -2.84 14.88
CA LYS A 147 -3.43 -1.53 15.27
C LYS A 147 -1.93 -1.58 15.62
N HIS A 148 -1.46 -2.73 16.07
CA HIS A 148 -0.07 -2.92 16.50
C HIS A 148 0.79 -3.55 15.41
N SER A 149 0.23 -4.48 14.63
CA SER A 149 0.96 -5.11 13.53
C SER A 149 1.36 -4.12 12.44
N ARG A 150 0.51 -3.11 12.19
CA ARG A 150 0.77 -2.05 11.21
C ARG A 150 2.10 -1.30 11.39
N TYR A 151 2.62 -1.14 12.61
CA TYR A 151 3.92 -0.48 12.81
C TYR A 151 5.07 -1.25 12.15
N PHE A 152 4.91 -2.56 11.95
CA PHE A 152 5.87 -3.41 11.26
C PHE A 152 5.64 -3.50 9.75
N GLU A 153 4.51 -3.00 9.25
CA GLU A 153 4.15 -3.04 7.83
C GLU A 153 5.23 -2.42 6.92
N PRO A 154 5.79 -1.23 7.22
CA PRO A 154 6.82 -0.64 6.37
C PRO A 154 8.07 -1.53 6.27
N LEU A 155 8.45 -2.21 7.37
CA LEU A 155 9.58 -3.13 7.39
C LEU A 155 9.29 -4.42 6.61
N ALA A 156 8.05 -4.90 6.64
CA ALA A 156 7.65 -6.09 5.91
C ALA A 156 7.37 -5.85 4.42
N ARG A 157 7.17 -4.59 4.02
CA ARG A 157 6.77 -4.19 2.66
C ARG A 157 7.92 -3.57 1.86
N ASP A 158 8.66 -2.63 2.44
CA ASP A 158 9.47 -1.69 1.67
C ASP A 158 10.94 -2.07 1.38
N PRO A 159 11.64 -2.93 2.16
CA PRO A 159 13.08 -3.18 1.94
C PRO A 159 13.47 -3.69 0.55
N TRP A 160 12.66 -4.57 -0.06
CA TRP A 160 13.01 -5.25 -1.31
C TRP A 160 13.06 -4.32 -2.51
N TRP A 161 12.09 -3.40 -2.65
CA TRP A 161 12.07 -2.47 -3.77
C TRP A 161 13.17 -1.41 -3.64
N ILE A 162 13.49 -0.98 -2.42
CA ILE A 162 14.61 -0.06 -2.17
C ILE A 162 15.92 -0.74 -2.59
N PHE A 163 16.12 -1.99 -2.16
CA PHE A 163 17.30 -2.77 -2.54
C PHE A 163 17.41 -2.95 -4.05
N THR A 164 16.34 -3.36 -4.74
CA THR A 164 16.37 -3.58 -6.19
C THR A 164 16.71 -2.30 -6.94
N THR A 165 16.15 -1.18 -6.53
CA THR A 165 16.39 0.15 -7.10
C THR A 165 17.85 0.56 -6.96
N VAL A 166 18.38 0.52 -5.73
CA VAL A 166 19.77 0.88 -5.45
C VAL A 166 20.72 -0.03 -6.24
N LYS A 167 20.44 -1.35 -6.30
CA LYS A 167 21.27 -2.28 -7.06
C LYS A 167 21.26 -2.01 -8.56
N LEU A 168 20.10 -1.75 -9.16
CA LEU A 168 20.02 -1.40 -10.58
C LEU A 168 20.81 -0.12 -10.88
N VAL A 169 20.67 0.90 -10.03
CA VAL A 169 21.43 2.15 -10.16
C VAL A 169 22.95 1.91 -10.07
N MET A 170 23.39 1.10 -9.10
CA MET A 170 24.81 0.74 -8.97
C MET A 170 25.35 -0.02 -10.17
N VAL A 171 24.58 -0.97 -10.70
CA VAL A 171 24.94 -1.77 -11.88
C VAL A 171 25.07 -0.88 -13.11
N ILE A 172 24.14 0.06 -13.29
CA ILE A 172 24.17 1.01 -14.39
C ILE A 172 25.43 1.88 -14.32
N ASN A 173 25.73 2.45 -13.16
CA ASN A 173 26.92 3.28 -12.95
C ASN A 173 28.23 2.51 -13.21
N LYS A 174 28.30 1.24 -12.81
CA LYS A 174 29.51 0.41 -12.97
C LYS A 174 29.72 -0.11 -14.39
N ASN A 175 28.67 -0.60 -15.05
CA ASN A 175 28.81 -1.34 -16.31
C ASN A 175 28.76 -0.44 -17.56
N TYR A 176 28.14 0.74 -17.47
CA TYR A 176 27.97 1.60 -18.64
C TYR A 176 28.99 2.75 -18.72
N GLY A 177 29.86 2.93 -17.72
CA GLY A 177 30.90 3.98 -17.72
C GLY A 177 30.37 5.43 -17.72
N TYR A 178 29.05 5.61 -17.64
CA TYR A 178 28.40 6.91 -17.54
C TYR A 178 28.19 7.28 -16.09
N THR A 179 28.52 8.52 -15.74
CA THR A 179 28.02 9.12 -14.49
C THR A 179 26.50 9.22 -14.56
N LEU A 180 25.82 9.02 -13.42
CA LEU A 180 24.37 9.04 -13.30
C LEU A 180 23.76 10.34 -13.87
N ILE A 181 24.47 11.47 -13.71
CA ILE A 181 24.13 12.78 -14.29
C ILE A 181 24.21 12.74 -15.83
N GLY A 182 25.26 12.13 -16.40
CA GLY A 182 25.39 11.96 -17.84
C GLY A 182 24.24 11.13 -18.42
N LEU A 183 23.83 10.07 -17.73
CA LEU A 183 22.70 9.23 -18.15
C LEU A 183 21.36 9.96 -18.12
N VAL A 184 21.12 10.80 -17.10
CA VAL A 184 19.93 11.63 -17.01
C VAL A 184 19.89 12.68 -18.13
N LYS A 185 21.03 13.27 -18.48
CA LYS A 185 21.15 14.21 -19.61
C LYS A 185 20.86 13.54 -20.95
N THR A 186 21.36 12.32 -21.15
CA THR A 186 21.12 11.56 -22.39
C THR A 186 19.69 11.01 -22.47
N SER A 187 19.10 10.64 -21.34
CA SER A 187 17.78 10.02 -21.26
C SER A 187 16.91 10.65 -20.16
N PRO A 188 16.23 11.78 -20.43
CA PRO A 188 15.48 12.52 -19.40
C PRO A 188 14.36 11.70 -18.77
N ARG A 189 13.78 10.74 -19.51
CA ARG A 189 12.77 9.80 -19.00
C ARG A 189 13.28 8.98 -17.80
N PHE A 190 14.53 8.54 -17.86
CA PHE A 190 15.16 7.79 -16.77
C PHE A 190 15.37 8.69 -15.55
N GLY A 191 15.73 9.96 -15.75
CA GLY A 191 15.84 10.94 -14.67
C GLY A 191 14.52 11.21 -13.96
N ILE A 192 13.42 11.38 -14.69
CA ILE A 192 12.09 11.55 -14.09
C ILE A 192 11.72 10.33 -13.25
N MET A 193 11.97 9.12 -13.74
CA MET A 193 11.74 7.90 -12.97
C MET A 193 12.52 7.92 -11.66
N LEU A 194 13.82 8.22 -11.69
CA LEU A 194 14.65 8.29 -10.47
C LEU A 194 14.19 9.37 -9.49
N LEU A 195 13.79 10.54 -9.99
CA LEU A 195 13.22 11.60 -9.16
C LEU A 195 11.94 11.14 -8.45
N CYS A 196 11.03 10.50 -9.19
CA CYS A 196 9.80 9.93 -8.62
C CYS A 196 10.11 8.86 -7.56
N MET A 197 11.12 8.01 -7.78
CA MET A 197 11.54 7.02 -6.80
C MET A 197 12.11 7.66 -5.54
N PHE A 198 12.94 8.70 -5.67
CA PHE A 198 13.46 9.44 -4.52
C PHE A 198 12.34 10.12 -3.72
N LEU A 199 11.40 10.77 -4.42
CA LEU A 199 10.24 11.40 -3.79
C LEU A 199 9.37 10.38 -3.06
N SER A 200 9.20 9.18 -3.62
CA SER A 200 8.51 8.05 -2.97
C SER A 200 9.18 7.65 -1.65
N ILE A 201 10.52 7.59 -1.58
CA ILE A 201 11.25 7.31 -0.32
C ILE A 201 10.97 8.39 0.73
N VAL A 202 10.95 9.66 0.33
CA VAL A 202 10.65 10.78 1.25
C VAL A 202 9.23 10.66 1.80
N PHE A 203 8.24 10.37 0.94
CA PHE A 203 6.87 10.17 1.39
C PHE A 203 6.72 8.95 2.30
N LEU A 204 7.41 7.85 2.00
CA LEU A 204 7.44 6.68 2.87
C LEU A 204 8.02 7.02 4.24
N ALA A 205 9.18 7.68 4.30
CA ALA A 205 9.78 8.07 5.58
C ALA A 205 8.86 8.99 6.39
N THR A 206 8.17 9.90 5.70
CA THR A 206 7.16 10.78 6.31
C THR A 206 5.98 9.98 6.83
N ASP A 207 5.45 9.02 6.06
CA ASP A 207 4.33 8.17 6.47
C ASP A 207 4.66 7.34 7.72
N VAL A 208 5.86 6.76 7.77
CA VAL A 208 6.35 6.02 8.95
C VAL A 208 6.51 6.94 10.16
N ALA A 209 7.11 8.12 9.98
CA ALA A 209 7.31 9.09 11.06
C ALA A 209 5.97 9.59 11.63
N VAL A 210 5.01 9.92 10.77
CA VAL A 210 3.67 10.36 11.15
C VAL A 210 2.91 9.21 11.84
N THR A 211 3.00 7.99 11.32
CA THR A 211 2.38 6.82 11.94
C THR A 211 2.96 6.55 13.33
N ALA A 212 4.26 6.71 13.53
CA ALA A 212 4.90 6.52 14.83
C ALA A 212 4.59 7.63 15.86
N THR A 213 4.25 8.85 15.40
CA THR A 213 4.13 10.03 16.28
C THR A 213 2.69 10.51 16.50
N ILE A 214 1.77 10.29 15.55
CA ILE A 214 0.43 10.91 15.51
C ILE A 214 -0.70 9.88 15.51
N SER A 215 -0.42 8.57 15.53
CA SER A 215 -1.45 7.52 15.36
C SER A 215 -2.58 7.57 16.40
N THR A 216 -3.67 8.24 16.05
CA THR A 216 -4.98 8.02 16.64
C THR A 216 -5.45 6.60 16.35
N GLN A 217 -6.11 5.98 17.32
CA GLN A 217 -6.58 4.57 17.40
C GLN A 217 -7.45 4.02 16.24
N SER A 218 -7.54 4.69 15.09
CA SER A 218 -8.51 4.40 14.03
C SER A 218 -8.00 3.51 12.89
N GLY A 219 -6.73 3.08 12.87
CA GLY A 219 -6.27 2.11 11.86
C GLY A 219 -6.30 2.64 10.41
N ILE A 220 -6.21 3.95 10.20
CA ILE A 220 -6.04 4.62 8.89
C ILE A 220 -4.82 5.56 8.97
N ASN A 221 -4.02 5.66 7.89
CA ASN A 221 -2.80 6.47 7.87
C ASN A 221 -3.13 7.97 8.08
N PRO A 222 -2.43 8.70 8.96
CA PRO A 222 -2.77 10.08 9.31
C PRO A 222 -2.39 11.09 8.22
N PHE A 223 -1.55 10.72 7.25
CA PHE A 223 -1.04 11.61 6.20
C PHE A 223 -2.17 12.27 5.38
N TRP A 224 -3.35 11.66 5.36
CA TRP A 224 -4.53 12.14 4.64
C TRP A 224 -5.59 12.79 5.56
N ARG A 225 -5.29 12.99 6.84
CA ARG A 225 -6.16 13.69 7.81
C ARG A 225 -5.58 15.04 8.21
N VAL A 226 -5.21 15.86 7.22
CA VAL A 226 -4.87 17.28 7.45
C VAL A 226 -6.16 18.09 7.61
N GLY A 227 -6.96 17.74 8.62
CA GLY A 227 -8.19 18.43 9.00
C GLY A 227 -8.11 18.79 10.49
N PRO A 228 -8.80 19.86 10.93
CA PRO A 228 -8.75 20.32 12.31
C PRO A 228 -9.13 19.19 13.29
N PRO A 229 -8.57 19.20 14.51
CA PRO A 229 -8.85 18.17 15.51
C PRO A 229 -10.36 18.02 15.74
N SER A 230 -10.83 16.78 15.74
CA SER A 230 -12.24 16.48 16.00
C SER A 230 -12.65 17.05 17.36
N PRO A 231 -13.79 17.74 17.47
CA PRO A 231 -14.27 18.25 18.74
C PRO A 231 -14.49 17.10 19.74
N PRO A 232 -14.33 17.35 21.05
CA PRO A 232 -14.50 16.33 22.08
C PRO A 232 -15.90 15.69 22.00
N PRO A 233 -16.03 14.40 22.33
CA PRO A 233 -17.31 13.70 22.26
C PRO A 233 -18.32 14.39 23.19
N THR A 234 -19.44 14.84 22.61
CA THR A 234 -20.57 15.38 23.38
C THR A 234 -21.08 14.31 24.34
N PRO A 235 -21.37 14.65 25.61
CA PRO A 235 -21.91 13.70 26.57
C PRO A 235 -23.19 13.05 26.04
N GLN A 236 -23.18 11.72 25.95
CA GLN A 236 -24.37 10.92 25.65
C GLN A 236 -25.41 11.20 26.74
N LEU A 237 -26.50 11.89 26.39
CA LEU A 237 -27.68 12.03 27.25
C LEU A 237 -28.28 10.62 27.43
N THR A 238 -28.11 10.07 28.62
CA THR A 238 -28.74 8.82 29.03
C THR A 238 -30.27 8.98 28.94
N PRO A 239 -31.00 8.04 28.31
CA PRO A 239 -32.45 8.08 28.33
C PRO A 239 -32.93 7.87 29.77
N LYS A 240 -33.57 8.91 30.30
CA LYS A 240 -34.26 8.89 31.59
C LYS A 240 -35.27 7.74 31.54
N ARG A 241 -35.04 6.67 32.30
CA ARG A 241 -36.08 5.65 32.55
C ARG A 241 -37.27 6.38 33.15
N LEU A 242 -38.38 6.43 32.40
CA LEU A 242 -39.68 6.75 32.95
C LEU A 242 -40.05 5.57 33.87
N GLY A 243 -40.12 5.86 35.17
CA GLY A 243 -40.81 5.02 36.16
C GLY A 243 -42.28 5.35 36.19
#